data_AF-A0A924BDP9-F1
#
_entry.id   AF-A0A924BDP9-F1
#
_cell.length_a   1.000
_cell.length_b   1.000
_cell.length_c   1.000
_cell.angle_alpha   90.00
_cell.angle_beta   90.00
_cell.angle_gamma   90.00
#
_symmetry.space_group_name_H-M   'P 1'
#
loop_
_entity.id
_entity.type
_entity.pdbx_description
1 polymer ?
#
loop_
_entity_poly.entity_id
_entity_poly.type
_entity_poly.pdbx_seq_one_letter_code
_entity_poly.pdbx_strand_id
1 'polypeptide(L)' 'MKPKTRKGAVKRIKVTNGGDLSKGKLLVNRTNDNHRLIKKQRERMLKSKKAGELSSIFNKLKAIM' A
#
# COMPACT_ATOMS: atom_id res chain seq x y z
N MET A 1 2.44 2.97 -31.03
CA MET A 1 1.39 3.10 -29.98
C MET A 1 2.08 3.36 -28.64
N LYS A 2 1.69 4.38 -27.86
CA LYS A 2 2.31 4.62 -26.53
C LYS A 2 1.60 3.77 -25.45
N PRO A 3 2.32 3.15 -24.51
CA PRO A 3 1.69 2.40 -23.42
C PRO A 3 0.88 3.34 -22.53
N LYS A 4 -0.36 2.94 -22.18
CA LYS A 4 -1.25 3.72 -21.30
C LYS A 4 -1.03 3.31 -19.85
N THR A 5 -0.98 4.29 -18.96
CA THR A 5 -0.94 4.04 -17.52
C THR A 5 -2.28 3.51 -17.01
N ARG A 6 -2.22 2.51 -16.12
CA ARG A 6 -3.42 1.92 -15.51
C ARG A 6 -4.00 2.88 -14.48
N LYS A 7 -5.08 3.58 -14.83
CA LYS A 7 -5.73 4.60 -13.97
C LYS A 7 -6.01 4.14 -12.55
N GLY A 8 -6.44 2.88 -12.36
CA GLY A 8 -6.72 2.33 -11.03
C GLY A 8 -5.47 2.14 -10.16
N ALA A 9 -4.31 1.90 -10.76
CA ALA A 9 -3.04 1.77 -10.05
C ALA A 9 -2.56 3.14 -9.56
N VAL A 10 -2.63 4.16 -10.42
CA VAL A 10 -2.25 5.55 -10.10
C VAL A 10 -3.02 6.10 -8.89
N LYS A 11 -4.30 5.72 -8.73
CA LYS A 11 -5.12 6.15 -7.58
C LYS A 11 -4.72 5.51 -6.25
N ARG A 12 -4.06 4.36 -6.26
CA ARG A 12 -3.82 3.54 -5.05
C ARG A 12 -2.36 3.43 -4.66
N ILE A 13 -1.46 3.56 -5.61
CA ILE A 13 -0.01 3.43 -5.41
C ILE A 13 0.60 4.82 -5.44
N LYS A 14 1.28 5.19 -4.35
CA LYS A 14 2.09 6.40 -4.28
C LYS A 14 3.55 6.01 -4.47
N VAL A 15 4.32 6.87 -5.13
CA VAL A 15 5.77 6.70 -5.28
C VAL A 15 6.43 7.74 -4.38
N THR A 16 7.39 7.34 -3.56
CA THR A 16 8.18 8.32 -2.80
C THR A 16 9.16 9.06 -3.72
N ASN A 17 9.90 10.03 -3.16
CA ASN A 17 10.95 10.73 -3.89
C ASN A 17 10.47 11.40 -5.21
N GLY A 18 9.28 12.03 -5.17
CA GLY A 18 8.76 12.82 -6.28
C GLY A 18 8.29 12.03 -7.50
N GLY A 19 8.16 10.70 -7.43
CA GLY A 19 7.73 9.89 -8.57
C GLY A 19 8.83 9.12 -9.29
N ASP A 20 10.09 9.30 -8.89
CA ASP A 20 11.21 8.56 -9.44
C ASP A 20 11.16 7.09 -8.98
N LEU A 21 10.95 6.16 -9.90
CA LEU A 21 10.88 4.72 -9.62
C LEU A 21 12.26 4.07 -9.42
N SER A 22 13.34 4.72 -9.84
CA SER A 22 14.71 4.20 -9.69
C SER A 22 15.22 4.37 -8.26
N LYS A 23 14.73 5.41 -7.55
CA LYS A 23 15.14 5.76 -6.18
C LYS A 23 14.00 5.71 -5.17
N GLY A 24 12.76 5.88 -5.64
CA GLY A 24 11.55 5.90 -4.84
C GLY A 24 11.00 4.50 -4.56
N LYS A 25 10.23 4.41 -3.48
CA LYS A 25 9.52 3.21 -3.05
C LYS A 25 8.05 3.35 -3.37
N LEU A 26 7.42 2.21 -3.70
CA LEU A 26 5.97 2.15 -3.89
C LEU A 26 5.29 2.00 -2.53
N LEU A 27 4.45 2.96 -2.17
CA LEU A 27 3.65 2.96 -0.96
C LEU A 27 2.18 2.68 -1.28
N VAL A 28 1.58 1.82 -0.47
CA VAL A 28 0.16 1.49 -0.52
C VAL A 28 -0.48 1.60 0.86
N ASN A 29 -1.74 2.02 0.89
CA ASN A 29 -2.53 2.01 2.11
C ASN A 29 -2.85 0.56 2.49
N ARG A 30 -2.87 0.28 3.80
CA ARG A 30 -3.25 -1.03 4.32
C ARG A 30 -4.76 -1.21 4.18
N THR A 31 -5.19 -2.44 3.95
CA THR A 31 -6.60 -2.78 3.81
C THR A 31 -7.25 -3.02 5.16
N ASN A 32 -8.59 -3.11 5.17
CA ASN A 32 -9.38 -3.41 6.36
C ASN A 32 -9.18 -2.37 7.47
N ASP A 33 -9.15 -1.09 7.14
CA ASP A 33 -9.04 0.03 8.08
C ASP A 33 -10.33 0.87 8.15
N ASN A 34 -11.28 0.68 7.23
CA ASN A 34 -12.49 1.49 7.13
C ASN A 34 -13.80 0.79 7.57
N HIS A 35 -13.78 -0.51 7.88
CA HIS A 35 -14.97 -1.29 8.22
C HIS A 35 -14.75 -2.19 9.44
N ARG A 36 -15.81 -2.48 10.22
CA ARG A 36 -15.77 -3.30 11.46
C ARG A 36 -14.70 -2.81 12.47
N LEU A 37 -14.62 -1.49 12.68
CA LEU A 37 -13.58 -0.89 13.52
C LEU A 37 -13.72 -1.26 15.00
N ILE A 38 -14.95 -1.32 15.51
CA ILE A 38 -15.24 -1.69 16.90
C ILE A 38 -14.65 -3.05 17.28
N LYS A 39 -14.58 -4.00 16.33
CA LYS A 39 -14.05 -5.36 16.55
C LYS A 39 -12.51 -5.44 16.50
N LYS A 40 -11.81 -4.31 16.34
CA LYS A 40 -10.35 -4.28 16.15
C LYS A 40 -9.66 -3.65 17.34
N GLN A 41 -8.58 -4.29 17.78
CA GLN A 41 -7.69 -3.73 18.79
C GLN A 41 -7.11 -2.39 18.34
N ARG A 42 -7.01 -1.43 19.27
CA ARG A 42 -6.52 -0.07 19.01
C ARG A 42 -5.13 -0.06 18.36
N GLU A 43 -4.21 -0.88 18.85
CA GLU A 43 -2.86 -0.97 18.29
C GLU A 43 -2.85 -1.38 16.81
N ARG A 44 -3.73 -2.34 16.44
CA ARG A 44 -3.88 -2.78 15.05
C ARG A 44 -4.37 -1.63 14.17
N MET A 45 -5.32 -0.84 14.66
CA MET A 45 -5.82 0.33 13.94
C MET A 45 -4.75 1.42 13.79
N LEU A 46 -3.95 1.67 14.82
CA LEU A 46 -2.85 2.66 14.74
C LEU A 46 -1.77 2.21 13.74
N LYS A 47 -1.44 0.91 13.74
CA LYS A 47 -0.52 0.33 12.75
C LYS A 47 -1.07 0.40 11.32
N SER A 48 -2.39 0.37 11.11
CA SER A 48 -2.98 0.40 9.76
C SER A 48 -3.01 1.80 9.13
N LYS A 49 -2.97 2.87 9.93
CA LYS A 49 -2.96 4.27 9.43
C LYS A 49 -1.70 4.64 8.65
N LYS A 50 -0.59 3.91 8.83
CA LYS A 50 0.65 4.14 8.10
C LYS A 50 0.65 3.34 6.80
N ALA A 51 0.88 4.02 5.67
CA ALA A 51 1.13 3.37 4.40
C ALA A 51 2.36 2.46 4.51
N GLY A 52 2.32 1.30 3.85
CA GLY A 52 3.43 0.35 3.83
C GLY A 52 4.08 0.27 2.46
N GLU A 53 5.35 -0.15 2.46
CA GLU A 53 6.08 -0.45 1.22
C GLU A 53 5.49 -1.69 0.55
N LEU A 54 5.17 -1.57 -0.74
CA LEU A 54 4.50 -2.61 -1.52
C LEU A 54 5.30 -3.91 -1.56
N SER A 55 6.63 -3.83 -1.72
CA SER A 55 7.53 -4.99 -1.74
C SER A 55 7.51 -5.75 -0.41
N SER A 56 7.58 -5.03 0.71
CA SER A 56 7.51 -5.63 2.04
C SER A 56 6.16 -6.32 2.29
N ILE A 57 5.06 -5.68 1.88
CA ILE A 57 3.71 -6.27 2.02
C ILE A 57 3.57 -7.50 1.12
N PHE A 58 4.01 -7.43 -0.13
CA PHE A 58 3.94 -8.53 -1.07
C PHE A 58 4.74 -9.74 -0.58
N ASN A 59 5.98 -9.55 -0.13
CA ASN A 59 6.81 -10.64 0.39
C ASN A 59 6.20 -11.30 1.63
N LYS A 60 5.59 -10.51 2.54
CA LYS A 60 4.88 -11.06 3.70
C LYS A 60 3.68 -11.90 3.30
N LEU A 61 2.90 -11.46 2.31
CA LEU A 61 1.76 -12.22 1.81
C LEU A 61 2.22 -13.50 1.10
N LYS A 62 3.29 -13.41 0.30
CA LYS A 62 3.87 -14.56 -0.39
C LYS A 62 4.43 -15.61 0.57
N ALA A 63 4.97 -15.22 1.71
CA ALA A 63 5.49 -16.16 2.71
C ALA A 63 4.39 -16.92 3.49
N ILE A 64 3.14 -16.46 3.41
CA ILE A 64 1.99 -17.08 4.10
C ILE A 64 1.22 -18.01 3.15
N MET A 65 1.31 -17.79 1.83
CA MET A 65 0.70 -18.62 0.79
C MET A 65 1.64 -19.77 0.41
#